data_AF-A0A855K4E3-F1
#
_entry.id   AF-A0A855K4E3-F1
#
_cell.length_a   1.000
_cell.length_b   1.000
_cell.length_c   1.000
_cell.angle_alpha   90.00
_cell.angle_beta   90.00
_cell.angle_gamma   90.00
#
_symmetry.space_group_name_H-M   'P 1'
#
loop_
_entity.id
_entity.type
_entity.pdbx_description
1 polymer ?
#
loop_
_entity_poly.entity_id
_entity_poly.type
_entity_poly.pdbx_seq_one_letter_code
_entity_poly.pdbx_strand_id
1 'polypeptide(L)' 'ALLLAVGLMLEHIDQPDLANRLRTAIDQVLRKDGVRTPDLGGKASTSDFTQSIIRRLG' A
#
# COMPACT_ATOMS: atom_id res chain seq x y z
N ALA A 1 -2.67 -1.60 -8.20
CA ALA A 1 -3.26 -2.95 -8.30
C ALA A 1 -2.37 -4.05 -7.70
N LEU A 2 -1.10 -4.18 -8.11
CA LEU A 2 -0.22 -5.29 -7.70
C LEU A 2 -0.12 -5.52 -6.17
N LEU A 3 0.03 -4.46 -5.38
CA LEU A 3 0.14 -4.59 -3.91
C LEU A 3 -1.13 -5.15 -3.24
N LEU A 4 -2.31 -4.91 -3.82
CA LEU A 4 -3.55 -5.50 -3.31
C LEU A 4 -3.64 -6.99 -3.65
N ALA A 5 -3.13 -7.40 -4.81
CA ALA A 5 -2.99 -8.81 -5.17
C ALA A 5 -2.00 -9.53 -4.25
N VAL A 6 -0.91 -8.88 -3.84
CA VAL A 6 -0.01 -9.40 -2.79
C VAL A 6 -0.76 -9.59 -1.47
N GLY A 7 -1.63 -8.65 -1.08
CA GLY A 7 -2.49 -8.81 0.09
C GLY A 7 -3.38 -10.07 0.01
N LEU A 8 -3.98 -10.34 -1.15
CA LEU A 8 -4.78 -11.56 -1.37
C LEU A 8 -3.91 -12.83 -1.34
N MET A 9 -2.72 -12.79 -1.92
CA MET A 9 -1.77 -13.90 -1.89
C MET A 9 -1.34 -14.22 -0.45
N LEU A 10 -1.07 -13.19 0.37
CA LEU A 10 -0.69 -13.36 1.78
C LEU A 10 -1.82 -14.04 2.58
N GLU A 11 -3.08 -13.68 2.34
CA GLU A 11 -4.21 -14.40 2.94
C GLU A 11 -4.28 -15.86 2.50
N HIS A 12 -4.00 -16.13 1.22
CA HIS A 12 -4.02 -17.49 0.68
C HIS A 12 -2.94 -18.41 1.28
N ILE A 13 -1.81 -17.85 1.72
CA ILE A 13 -0.70 -18.60 2.32
C ILE A 13 -0.69 -18.54 3.86
N ASP A 14 -1.86 -18.34 4.48
CA ASP A 14 -2.06 -18.27 5.93
C ASP A 14 -1.23 -17.17 6.62
N GLN A 15 -1.07 -16.02 5.95
CA GLN A 15 -0.40 -14.82 6.49
C GLN A 15 -1.35 -13.61 6.58
N PRO A 16 -2.50 -13.71 7.29
CA PRO A 16 -3.50 -12.64 7.34
C PRO A 16 -3.01 -11.37 8.05
N ASP A 17 -2.14 -11.49 9.06
CA ASP A 17 -1.60 -10.34 9.77
C ASP A 17 -0.72 -9.46 8.86
N LEU A 18 0.09 -10.09 8.00
CA LEU A 18 0.90 -9.39 7.01
C LEU A 18 0.04 -8.74 5.93
N ALA A 19 -1.01 -9.43 5.47
CA ALA A 19 -1.99 -8.87 4.54
C ALA A 19 -2.67 -7.63 5.11
N ASN A 20 -3.11 -7.70 6.36
CA ASN A 20 -3.76 -6.60 7.06
C ASN A 20 -2.82 -5.42 7.30
N ARG A 21 -1.56 -5.67 7.69
CA ARG A 21 -0.54 -4.61 7.80
C ARG A 21 -0.32 -3.90 6.48
N LEU A 22 -0.17 -4.65 5.38
CA LEU A 22 0.02 -4.07 4.03
C LEU A 22 -1.19 -3.22 3.60
N ARG A 23 -2.40 -3.76 3.72
CA ARG A 23 -3.63 -3.02 3.34
C ARG A 23 -3.84 -1.77 4.18
N THR A 24 -3.58 -1.87 5.49
CA THR A 24 -3.65 -0.71 6.40
C THR A 24 -2.65 0.36 6.00
N ALA A 25 -1.40 0.00 5.70
CA ALA A 25 -0.40 0.95 5.25
C ALA A 25 -0.82 1.65 3.94
N ILE A 26 -1.32 0.90 2.95
CA ILE A 26 -1.82 1.46 1.69
C ILE A 26 -2.96 2.44 1.94
N ASP A 27 -3.93 2.09 2.78
CA ASP A 27 -5.06 2.95 3.12
C ASP A 27 -4.60 4.25 3.80
N GLN A 28 -3.65 4.15 4.74
CA GLN A 28 -3.09 5.31 5.41
C GLN A 28 -2.35 6.25 4.45
N VAL A 29 -1.54 5.71 3.52
CA VAL A 29 -0.85 6.53 2.51
C VAL A 29 -1.85 7.27 1.61
N LEU A 30 -2.90 6.58 1.16
CA LEU A 30 -3.89 7.16 0.24
C LEU A 30 -4.83 8.16 0.92
N ARG A 31 -5.30 7.85 2.14
CA ARG A 31 -6.33 8.63 2.84
C ARG A 31 -5.76 9.63 3.83
N LYS A 32 -4.73 9.27 4.60
CA LYS A 32 -4.16 10.14 5.63
C LYS A 32 -3.03 11.01 5.06
N ASP A 33 -2.12 10.43 4.28
CA ASP A 33 -0.98 11.18 3.71
C ASP A 33 -1.32 11.87 2.38
N GLY A 34 -2.37 11.40 1.69
CA GLY A 34 -2.78 11.94 0.41
C GLY A 34 -1.77 11.71 -0.72
N VAL A 35 -0.80 10.81 -0.52
CA VAL A 35 0.21 10.49 -1.54
C VAL A 35 -0.44 9.60 -2.60
N ARG A 36 -0.51 10.11 -3.82
CA ARG A 36 -1.17 9.45 -4.96
C ARG A 36 -0.28 9.48 -6.19
N THR A 37 -0.30 8.39 -6.94
CA THR A 37 0.32 8.31 -8.28
C THR A 37 -0.51 9.08 -9.31
N PRO A 38 0.04 9.40 -10.51
CA PRO A 38 -0.65 10.21 -11.50
C PRO A 38 -1.98 9.62 -11.98
N ASP A 39 -2.07 8.29 -12.07
CA ASP A 39 -3.31 7.57 -12.42
C ASP A 39 -4.42 7.73 -11.37
N LEU A 40 -4.08 8.09 -10.14
CA LEU A 40 -5.01 8.39 -9.05
C LEU A 40 -5.17 9.91 -8.82
N GLY A 41 -4.77 10.73 -9.79
CA GLY A 41 -4.87 12.19 -9.74
C GLY A 41 -3.84 12.88 -8.84
N GLY A 42 -2.74 12.19 -8.51
CA GLY A 42 -1.63 12.75 -7.74
C GLY A 42 -0.42 13.11 -8.61
N LYS A 43 0.73 13.30 -7.94
CA LYS A 43 2.01 13.64 -8.57
C LYS A 43 3.17 12.72 -8.16
N ALA A 44 2.92 11.78 -7.24
CA ALA A 44 3.95 10.91 -6.70
C ALA A 44 4.36 9.87 -7.74
N SER A 45 5.65 9.60 -7.90
CA SER A 45 6.09 8.46 -8.70
C SER A 45 5.73 7.14 -8.00
N THR A 46 5.83 6.02 -8.73
CA THR A 46 5.70 4.68 -8.13
C THR A 46 6.69 4.48 -6.98
N SER A 47 7.91 5.00 -7.11
CA SER A 47 8.94 4.94 -6.08
C SER A 47 8.57 5.76 -4.84
N ASP A 48 8.05 6.98 -5.02
CA ASP A 48 7.61 7.84 -3.92
C ASP A 48 6.45 7.20 -3.15
N PHE A 49 5.49 6.62 -3.87
CA PHE A 49 4.36 5.92 -3.28
C PHE A 49 4.82 4.69 -2.49
N THR A 50 5.73 3.89 -3.07
CA THR A 50 6.33 2.73 -2.40
C THR A 50 7.08 3.13 -1.14
N GLN A 51 7.87 4.19 -1.18
CA GLN A 51 8.61 4.69 -0.02
C GLN A 51 7.67 5.18 1.10
N SER A 52 6.55 5.77 0.72
CA SER A 52 5.50 6.20 1.67
C SER A 52 4.85 5.00 2.37
N ILE A 53 4.60 3.90 1.63
CA ILE A 53 4.09 2.65 2.21
C ILE A 53 5.11 2.04 3.16
N ILE A 54 6.40 1.96 2.77
CA ILE A 54 7.46 1.43 3.64
C ILE A 54 7.52 2.21 4.96
N ARG A 55 7.40 3.54 4.89
CA ARG A 55 7.38 4.39 6.10
C ARG A 55 6.20 4.10 7.02
N ARG A 56 5.04 3.73 6.47
CA ARG A 56 3.81 3.37 7.22
C ARG A 56 3.83 1.95 7.80
N LEU A 57 4.72 1.08 7.32
CA LEU A 57 4.89 -0.28 7.84
C LEU A 57 5.78 -0.36 9.10
N GLY A 58 6.62 0.66 9.30
CA GLY A 58 7.51 0.82 10.46
C GLY A 58 6.77 1.09 11.76
#